data_AF-A0A661IUE8-F1
#
_entry.id   AF-A0A661IUE8-F1
#
_cell.length_a   1.000
_cell.length_b   1.000
_cell.length_c   1.000
_cell.angle_alpha   90.00
_cell.angle_beta   90.00
_cell.angle_gamma   90.00
#
_symmetry.space_group_name_H-M   'P 1'
#
loop_
_entity.id
_entity.type
_entity.pdbx_description
1 polymer ?
#
loop_
_entity_poly.entity_id
_entity_poly.type
_entity_poly.pdbx_seq_one_letter_code
_entity_poly.pdbx_strand_id
1 'polypeptide(L)'
;MHVLMSLSINKIDPSMRNKFYKELEDKKFVKVDHVETVWTRGITHDSSVSDTDRAEQGEKQAAKDIKAAAKAVDLNDYEAIVGVCYSKSTEFQVNP
;
A
#
# COMPACT_ATOMS: atom_id res chain seq x y z
N MET A 1 -3.31 -13.61 -2.18
CA MET A 1 -3.87 -12.34 -2.66
C MET A 1 -3.25 -11.20 -1.87
N HIS A 2 -2.92 -10.12 -2.56
CA HIS A 2 -2.22 -8.96 -2.03
C HIS A 2 -2.92 -7.70 -2.51
N VAL A 3 -2.90 -6.67 -1.68
CA VAL A 3 -3.15 -5.31 -2.13
C VAL A 3 -1.83 -4.74 -2.63
N LEU A 4 -1.85 -4.11 -3.79
CA LEU A 4 -0.79 -3.28 -4.34
C LEU A 4 -1.23 -1.81 -4.25
N MET A 5 -0.37 -0.98 -3.69
CA MET A 5 -0.56 0.46 -3.65
C MET A 5 0.58 1.15 -4.39
N SER A 6 0.27 2.12 -5.24
CA SER A 6 1.23 3.10 -5.74
C SER A 6 0.89 4.47 -5.16
N LEU A 7 1.89 5.16 -4.61
CA LEU A 7 1.74 6.43 -3.92
C LEU A 7 2.66 7.49 -4.52
N SER A 8 2.07 8.60 -4.96
CA SER A 8 2.81 9.80 -5.35
C SER A 8 2.74 10.84 -4.22
N ILE A 9 3.91 11.15 -3.67
CA ILE A 9 4.10 12.14 -2.59
C ILE A 9 5.20 13.15 -2.95
N ASN A 10 5.37 13.41 -4.25
CA ASN A 10 6.50 14.15 -4.81
C ASN A 10 6.68 15.58 -4.28
N LYS A 11 5.72 16.12 -3.51
CA LYS A 11 5.76 17.48 -2.94
C LYS A 11 5.99 17.54 -1.44
N ILE A 12 6.27 16.41 -0.77
CA ILE A 12 6.37 16.38 0.71
C ILE A 12 7.81 16.44 1.21
N ASP A 13 7.98 17.08 2.37
CA ASP A 13 9.23 17.14 3.11
C ASP A 13 9.77 15.72 3.41
N PRO A 14 11.09 15.45 3.24
CA PRO A 14 11.69 14.15 3.49
C PRO A 14 11.41 13.58 4.90
N SER A 15 11.32 14.43 5.92
CA SER A 15 11.03 14.01 7.30
C SER A 15 9.59 13.51 7.48
N MET A 16 8.62 14.12 6.81
CA MET A 16 7.24 13.64 6.76
C MET A 16 7.13 12.34 5.98
N ARG A 17 7.87 12.23 4.88
CA ARG A 17 7.95 11.00 4.08
C ARG A 17 8.40 9.79 4.88
N ASN A 18 9.48 9.92 5.64
CA ASN A 18 10.00 8.82 6.46
C ASN A 18 9.02 8.42 7.56
N LYS A 19 8.34 9.39 8.18
CA LYS A 19 7.28 9.09 9.17
C LYS A 19 6.11 8.36 8.52
N PHE A 20 5.67 8.81 7.34
CA PHE A 20 4.57 8.19 6.61
C PHE A 20 4.90 6.74 6.22
N TYR A 21 6.12 6.49 5.73
CA TYR A 21 6.60 5.14 5.41
C TYR A 21 6.60 4.24 6.64
N LYS A 22 7.04 4.74 7.79
CA LYS A 22 6.98 3.99 9.05
C LYS A 22 5.55 3.65 9.45
N GLU A 23 4.61 4.59 9.30
CA GLU A 23 3.18 4.31 9.56
C GLU A 23 2.63 3.22 8.64
N LEU A 24 3.02 3.20 7.36
CA LEU A 24 2.64 2.12 6.44
C LEU A 24 3.20 0.76 6.89
N GLU A 25 4.47 0.70 7.31
CA GLU A 25 5.11 -0.51 7.83
C GLU A 25 4.38 -1.03 9.08
N ASP A 26 3.98 -0.14 9.99
CA ASP A 26 3.20 -0.48 11.18
C ASP A 26 1.81 -1.05 10.81
N LYS A 27 1.24 -0.61 9.68
CA LYS A 27 0.02 -1.16 9.06
C LYS A 27 0.26 -2.42 8.21
N LYS A 28 1.46 -3.01 8.29
CA LYS A 28 1.86 -4.25 7.58
C LYS A 28 1.97 -4.11 6.06
N PHE A 29 2.12 -2.88 5.55
CA PHE A 29 2.60 -2.70 4.19
C PHE A 29 4.10 -2.98 4.15
N VAL A 30 4.53 -3.56 3.04
CA VAL A 30 5.92 -3.86 2.75
C VAL A 30 6.26 -3.13 1.46
N LYS A 31 7.33 -2.35 1.47
CA LYS A 31 7.80 -1.67 0.27
C LYS A 31 8.22 -2.72 -0.77
N VAL A 32 7.88 -2.49 -2.04
CA VAL A 32 8.38 -3.33 -3.13
C VAL A 32 9.80 -2.88 -3.43
N ASP A 33 10.74 -3.84 -3.46
CA ASP A 33 12.14 -3.55 -3.71
C ASP A 33 12.32 -2.86 -5.07
N HIS A 34 13.27 -1.93 -5.12
CA HIS A 34 13.62 -1.14 -6.30
C HIS A 34 12.51 -0.22 -6.87
N VAL A 35 11.36 -0.08 -6.20
CA VAL A 35 10.31 0.86 -6.58
C VAL A 35 9.98 1.82 -5.44
N GLU A 36 10.18 3.13 -5.66
CA GLU A 36 10.06 4.11 -4.58
C GLU A 36 8.63 4.31 -4.07
N THR A 37 7.65 4.16 -4.95
CA THR A 37 6.26 4.53 -4.72
C THR A 37 5.35 3.35 -4.42
N VAL A 38 5.82 2.12 -4.56
CA VAL A 38 4.97 0.93 -4.55
C VAL A 38 5.12 0.12 -3.27
N TRP A 39 3.98 -0.26 -2.69
CA TRP A 39 3.87 -1.00 -1.45
C TRP A 39 2.86 -2.14 -1.60
N THR A 40 3.07 -3.22 -0.87
CA THR A 40 2.21 -4.40 -0.88
C THR A 40 1.81 -4.82 0.52
N ARG A 41 0.58 -5.29 0.67
CA ARG A 41 0.09 -5.89 1.91
C ARG A 41 -0.63 -7.20 1.60
N GLY A 42 -0.34 -8.25 2.37
CA GLY A 42 -1.07 -9.51 2.27
C GLY A 42 -2.51 -9.38 2.76
N ILE A 43 -3.45 -10.00 2.04
CA ILE A 43 -4.84 -10.16 2.49
C ILE A 43 -4.95 -11.50 3.18
N THR A 44 -5.43 -11.52 4.43
CA THR A 44 -5.62 -12.75 5.20
C THR A 44 -6.60 -13.66 4.49
N HIS A 45 -6.25 -14.94 4.35
CA HIS A 45 -7.11 -15.92 3.72
C HIS A 45 -8.19 -16.40 4.70
N ASP A 46 -9.43 -16.02 4.42
CA ASP A 46 -10.62 -16.63 5.01
C ASP A 46 -11.32 -17.44 3.92
N SER A 47 -11.38 -18.76 4.09
CA SER A 47 -12.00 -19.69 3.15
C SER A 47 -13.52 -19.58 3.09
N SER A 48 -14.15 -18.86 4.03
CA SER A 48 -15.60 -18.62 4.05
C SER A 48 -16.03 -17.43 3.18
N VAL A 49 -15.08 -16.64 2.69
CA VAL A 49 -15.32 -15.42 1.90
C VAL A 49 -14.86 -15.64 0.46
N SER A 50 -15.68 -15.19 -0.51
CA SER A 50 -15.35 -15.29 -1.92
C SER A 50 -14.11 -14.46 -2.27
N ASP A 51 -13.38 -14.85 -3.32
CA ASP A 51 -12.20 -14.12 -3.79
C ASP A 51 -12.53 -12.64 -4.11
N THR A 52 -13.68 -12.38 -4.72
CA THR A 52 -14.15 -11.02 -5.05
C THR A 52 -14.39 -10.19 -3.79
N ASP A 53 -15.10 -10.74 -2.81
CA ASP A 53 -15.38 -10.02 -1.56
C ASP A 53 -14.10 -9.78 -0.76
N ARG A 54 -13.17 -10.74 -0.77
CA ARG A 54 -11.85 -10.58 -0.14
C ARG A 54 -11.04 -9.47 -0.80
N ALA A 55 -11.08 -9.36 -2.13
CA ALA A 55 -10.43 -8.29 -2.86
C ALA A 55 -11.00 -6.93 -2.46
N GLU A 56 -12.34 -6.78 -2.49
CA GLU A 56 -13.01 -5.54 -2.13
C GLU A 56 -12.75 -5.13 -0.66
N GLN A 57 -12.79 -6.09 0.27
CA GLN A 57 -12.45 -5.84 1.68
C GLN A 57 -10.99 -5.44 1.86
N GLY A 58 -10.08 -6.09 1.13
CA GLY A 58 -8.66 -5.76 1.10
C GLY A 58 -8.41 -4.32 0.64
N GLU A 59 -9.02 -3.91 -0.48
CA GLU A 59 -8.91 -2.55 -1.02
C GLU A 59 -9.46 -1.52 -0.04
N LYS A 60 -10.66 -1.75 0.50
CA LYS A 60 -11.28 -0.84 1.49
C LYS A 60 -10.41 -0.68 2.73
N GLN A 61 -9.87 -1.78 3.25
CA GLN A 61 -9.02 -1.76 4.43
C GLN A 61 -7.69 -1.06 4.13
N ALA A 62 -7.08 -1.30 2.97
CA ALA A 62 -5.87 -0.61 2.56
C ALA A 62 -6.09 0.89 2.41
N ALA A 63 -7.15 1.32 1.73
CA ALA A 63 -7.51 2.74 1.60
C ALA A 63 -7.69 3.42 2.98
N LYS A 64 -8.32 2.72 3.93
CA LYS A 64 -8.47 3.20 5.31
C LYS A 64 -7.13 3.33 6.03
N ASP A 65 -6.24 2.36 5.88
CA ASP A 65 -4.92 2.36 6.51
C ASP A 65 -4.02 3.47 5.95
N ILE A 66 -4.06 3.69 4.63
CA ILE A 66 -3.34 4.78 3.95
C ILE A 66 -3.82 6.13 4.46
N LYS A 67 -5.14 6.33 4.54
CA LYS A 67 -5.72 7.57 5.08
C LYS A 67 -5.34 7.79 6.55
N ALA A 68 -5.28 6.72 7.34
CA ALA A 68 -4.83 6.80 8.73
C ALA A 68 -3.35 7.17 8.84
N ALA A 69 -2.48 6.55 8.03
CA ALA A 69 -1.06 6.87 7.96
C ALA A 69 -0.82 8.33 7.53
N ALA A 70 -1.57 8.80 6.53
CA ALA A 70 -1.47 10.19 6.05
C ALA A 70 -1.87 11.17 7.16
N LYS A 71 -2.96 10.90 7.86
CA LYS A 71 -3.42 11.72 8.99
C LYS A 71 -2.42 11.73 10.15
N ALA A 72 -1.75 10.62 10.44
CA ALA A 72 -0.77 10.52 11.53
C ALA A 72 0.43 11.45 11.35
N VAL A 73 0.73 11.86 10.11
CA VAL A 73 1.84 12.73 9.77
C VAL A 73 1.41 14.10 9.25
N ASP A 74 0.12 14.43 9.34
CA ASP A 74 -0.47 15.66 8.77
C ASP A 74 -0.23 15.83 7.26
N LEU A 75 -0.29 14.71 6.53
CA LEU A 75 -0.17 14.68 5.08
C LEU A 75 -1.56 14.86 4.45
N ASN A 76 -1.83 16.08 3.98
CA ASN A 76 -3.11 16.44 3.39
C ASN A 76 -3.16 16.33 1.85
N ASP A 77 -1.99 16.33 1.20
CA ASP A 77 -1.88 16.35 -0.27
C ASP A 77 -1.08 15.12 -0.73
N TYR A 78 -1.79 14.04 -1.08
CA TYR A 78 -1.20 12.81 -1.62
C TYR A 78 -2.13 12.15 -2.63
N GLU A 79 -1.54 11.47 -3.61
CA GLU A 79 -2.26 10.62 -4.56
C GLU A 79 -1.91 9.16 -4.29
N ALA A 80 -2.93 8.32 -4.12
CA ALA A 80 -2.77 6.88 -3.92
C ALA A 80 -3.67 6.12 -4.90
N ILE A 81 -3.10 5.15 -5.59
CA ILE A 81 -3.83 4.14 -6.37
C ILE A 81 -3.72 2.83 -5.60
N VAL A 82 -4.86 2.17 -5.38
CA VAL A 82 -4.95 0.88 -4.69
C VAL A 82 -5.58 -0.12 -5.65
N GLY A 83 -5.00 -1.32 -5.73
CA GLY A 83 -5.56 -2.44 -6.47
C GLY A 83 -5.16 -3.78 -5.87
N VAL A 84 -5.70 -4.88 -6.40
CA VAL A 84 -5.46 -6.23 -5.90
C VAL A 84 -4.76 -7.09 -6.93
N CYS A 85 -3.78 -7.87 -6.46
CA CYS A 85 -3.08 -8.88 -7.24
C CYS A 85 -3.11 -10.24 -6.52
N TYR A 86 -3.09 -11.34 -7.27
CA TYR A 86 -3.11 -12.68 -6.67
C TYR A 86 -1.78 -13.05 -6.02
N SER A 87 -0.67 -12.64 -6.65
CA SER A 87 0.70 -12.92 -6.23
C SER A 87 1.32 -11.74 -5.50
N LYS A 88 2.24 -12.01 -4.57
CA LYS A 88 3.06 -10.97 -3.95
C LYS A 88 3.89 -10.29 -5.04
N SER A 89 3.80 -8.97 -5.16
CA SER A 89 4.71 -8.21 -6.01
C SER A 89 6.08 -8.19 -5.36
N THR A 90 7.04 -8.89 -5.95
CA THR A 90 8.39 -9.03 -5.39
C THR A 90 9.43 -8.23 -6.15
N GLU A 91 9.25 -7.98 -7.45
CA GLU A 91 10.23 -7.29 -8.31
C GLU A 91 9.58 -6.87 -9.63
N PHE A 92 9.98 -5.71 -10.17
CA PHE A 92 9.82 -5.38 -11.59
C PHE A 92 11.18 -5.52 -12.25
N GLN A 93 11.42 -6.60 -13.00
CA GLN A 93 12.55 -6.65 -13.92
C GLN A 93 12.18 -5.85 -15.16
N VAL A 94 12.82 -4.70 -15.36
CA VAL A 94 12.88 -4.07 -16.67
C VAL A 94 13.88 -4.90 -17.47
N ASN A 95 13.40 -5.75 -18.37
CA ASN A 95 14.30 -6.36 -19.35
C ASN A 95 14.91 -5.23 -20.20
N PRO A 96 16.24 -5.11 -20.25
CA PRO A 96 16.92 -4.06 -21.02
C PRO A 96 16.71 -4.18 -22.53
#